data_AF-A0A2I0U0I0-F1
#
_entry.id   AF-A0A2I0U0I0-F1
#
_cell.length_a   1.000
_cell.length_b   1.000
_cell.length_c   1.000
_cell.angle_alpha   90.00
_cell.angle_beta   90.00
_cell.angle_gamma   90.00
#
_symmetry.space_group_name_H-M   'P 1'
#
loop_
_entity.id
_entity.type
_entity.pdbx_description
1 polymer ?
#
loop_
_entity_poly.entity_id
_entity_poly.type
_entity_poly.pdbx_seq_one_letter_code
_entity_poly.pdbx_strand_id
1 'polypeptide(L)'
;MISKCVLFIEANGEKDGKAFHPTYEEKLKLVALHKQVLLGPYNPDTCPEVGFFDVLGNDRRKEWAALGNMSKQKAMTEFVKLLNRCCHLFSTYVTSHKIEKEEQEKKRREEEERRRREEEERERLQKEEEKRRREEEERLRREEEERRRIEEERLRMEQQKQQIMAALNSQTAIQFQQYAAQQYPGNYEQQQILIRQLQEQHYQQYMQQLYQVQLAQQQAALQKQQEVVVAATGTPLTTASKVNAPAPGDTPSINGQASAHADSPEKELDPEALEEALENGPKENTSSEEKAKKNANKPQLDEIVPVYRRDCHEEVYAGSHQYPGRGVYLLKFDNSYSLWRSKTVYYRVYYTR
;
A
#
# COMPACT_ATOMS: atom_id res chain seq x y z
N MET A 1 -21.63 -3.78 20.78
CA MET A 1 -21.47 -5.02 21.60
C MET A 1 -22.80 -5.74 21.78
N ILE A 2 -23.82 -5.14 22.41
CA ILE A 2 -25.12 -5.80 22.61
C ILE A 2 -25.82 -6.21 21.31
N SER A 3 -25.75 -5.41 20.25
CA SER A 3 -26.31 -5.79 18.94
C SER A 3 -25.67 -7.07 18.38
N LYS A 4 -24.36 -7.26 18.57
CA LYS A 4 -23.66 -8.51 18.19
C LYS A 4 -24.10 -9.69 19.06
N CYS A 5 -24.40 -9.46 20.32
CA CYS A 5 -24.90 -10.50 21.22
C CYS A 5 -26.35 -10.89 20.88
N VAL A 6 -27.18 -9.94 20.46
CA VAL A 6 -28.55 -10.21 19.97
C VAL A 6 -28.51 -10.98 18.65
N LEU A 7 -27.66 -10.59 17.70
CA LEU A 7 -27.46 -11.36 16.46
C LEU A 7 -26.96 -12.79 16.74
N PHE A 8 -26.05 -12.97 17.71
CA PHE A 8 -25.61 -14.29 18.15
C PHE A 8 -26.78 -15.11 18.72
N ILE A 9 -27.66 -14.51 19.52
CA ILE A 9 -28.87 -15.15 20.05
C ILE A 9 -29.83 -15.54 18.93
N GLU A 10 -30.06 -14.65 17.95
CA GLU A 10 -30.95 -14.94 16.81
C GLU A 10 -30.40 -16.12 15.97
N ALA A 11 -29.10 -16.13 15.69
CA ALA A 11 -28.47 -17.19 14.89
C ALA A 11 -28.40 -18.57 15.59
N ASN A 12 -28.36 -18.59 16.93
CA ASN A 12 -28.24 -19.82 17.73
C ASN A 12 -29.55 -20.22 18.44
N GLY A 13 -30.56 -19.37 18.45
CA GLY A 13 -31.88 -19.66 19.01
C GLY A 13 -32.79 -20.46 18.06
N GLU A 14 -32.55 -20.37 16.75
CA GLU A 14 -33.30 -21.13 15.73
C GLU A 14 -32.70 -22.51 15.43
N LYS A 15 -31.43 -22.74 15.78
CA LYS A 15 -30.73 -24.01 15.53
C LYS A 15 -30.91 -24.97 16.71
N ASP A 16 -31.95 -25.80 16.62
CA ASP A 16 -32.21 -27.00 17.44
C ASP A 16 -32.30 -26.84 18.96
N GLY A 17 -32.49 -25.62 19.50
CA GLY A 17 -32.68 -25.37 20.93
C GLY A 17 -31.46 -25.64 21.81
N LYS A 18 -30.60 -26.59 21.48
CA LYS A 18 -29.58 -27.22 22.34
C LYS A 18 -28.53 -26.28 22.93
N ALA A 19 -28.22 -25.17 22.27
CA ALA A 19 -27.16 -24.26 22.71
C ALA A 19 -27.66 -23.07 23.54
N PHE A 20 -28.93 -22.69 23.42
CA PHE A 20 -29.48 -21.48 24.05
C PHE A 20 -30.85 -21.77 24.67
N HIS A 21 -30.88 -21.94 25.99
CA HIS A 21 -32.08 -22.32 26.73
C HIS A 21 -32.33 -21.41 27.94
N PRO A 22 -32.64 -20.13 27.74
CA PRO A 22 -33.02 -19.26 28.85
C PRO A 22 -34.39 -19.67 29.41
N THR A 23 -34.54 -19.64 30.73
CA THR A 23 -35.85 -19.77 31.39
C THR A 23 -36.75 -18.58 31.06
N TYR A 24 -38.05 -18.67 31.35
CA TYR A 24 -38.98 -17.56 31.12
C TYR A 24 -38.52 -16.25 31.80
N GLU A 25 -38.11 -16.34 33.06
CA GLU A 25 -37.59 -15.18 33.80
C GLU A 25 -36.30 -14.62 33.17
N GLU A 26 -35.39 -15.49 32.73
CA GLU A 26 -34.16 -15.08 32.09
C GLU A 26 -34.41 -14.39 30.74
N LYS A 27 -35.43 -14.85 29.98
CA LYS A 27 -35.88 -14.19 28.75
C LYS A 27 -36.38 -12.77 29.04
N LEU A 28 -37.20 -12.59 30.07
CA LEU A 28 -37.67 -11.26 30.47
C LEU A 28 -36.51 -10.36 30.91
N LYS A 29 -35.57 -10.89 31.70
CA LYS A 29 -34.36 -10.17 32.14
C LYS A 29 -33.46 -9.78 30.97
N LEU A 30 -33.26 -10.65 29.98
CA LEU A 30 -32.50 -10.32 28.77
C LEU A 30 -33.14 -9.16 28.01
N VAL A 31 -34.47 -9.19 27.82
CA VAL A 31 -35.21 -8.11 27.16
C VAL A 31 -35.13 -6.81 27.96
N ALA A 32 -35.32 -6.86 29.28
CA ALA A 32 -35.22 -5.72 30.16
C ALA A 32 -33.83 -5.07 30.12
N LEU A 33 -32.76 -5.86 30.23
CA LEU A 33 -31.38 -5.39 30.19
C LEU A 33 -31.02 -4.78 28.82
N HIS A 34 -31.52 -5.36 27.73
CA HIS A 34 -31.34 -4.78 26.39
C HIS A 34 -32.06 -3.44 26.24
N LYS A 35 -33.31 -3.34 26.70
CA LYS A 35 -34.03 -2.07 26.73
C LYS A 35 -33.33 -1.03 27.59
N GLN A 36 -32.81 -1.40 28.76
CA GLN A 36 -32.01 -0.52 29.62
C GLN A 36 -30.78 0.02 28.90
N VAL A 37 -30.14 -0.78 28.04
CA VAL A 37 -28.94 -0.34 27.30
C VAL A 37 -29.27 0.58 26.14
N LEU A 38 -30.37 0.33 25.43
CA LEU A 38 -30.78 1.11 24.28
C LEU A 38 -31.50 2.40 24.67
N LEU A 39 -32.45 2.30 25.60
CA LEU A 39 -33.42 3.34 25.93
C LEU A 39 -33.19 3.95 27.32
N GLY A 40 -32.34 3.33 28.15
CA GLY A 40 -32.13 3.78 29.53
C GLY A 40 -33.22 3.30 30.49
N PRO A 41 -33.35 3.95 31.67
CA PRO A 41 -34.36 3.64 32.67
C PRO A 41 -35.78 3.66 32.10
N TYR A 42 -36.65 2.77 32.60
CA TYR A 42 -38.05 2.74 32.23
C TYR A 42 -38.72 4.09 32.51
N ASN A 43 -39.41 4.64 31.51
CA ASN A 43 -40.23 5.83 31.64
C ASN A 43 -41.68 5.48 31.27
N PRO A 44 -42.66 5.64 32.18
CA PRO A 44 -44.07 5.34 31.91
C PRO A 44 -44.68 6.25 30.83
N ASP A 45 -44.15 7.46 30.61
CA ASP A 45 -44.70 8.42 29.65
C ASP A 45 -44.34 8.10 28.20
N THR A 46 -43.25 7.35 27.99
CA THR A 46 -42.76 6.95 26.66
C THR A 46 -43.26 5.58 26.21
N CYS A 47 -43.95 4.85 27.09
CA CYS A 47 -44.44 3.50 26.83
C CYS A 47 -45.99 3.47 26.78
N PRO A 48 -46.61 3.08 25.66
CA PRO A 48 -48.06 2.88 25.60
C PRO A 48 -48.57 1.91 26.66
N GLU A 49 -49.81 2.10 27.09
CA GLU A 49 -50.46 1.22 28.06
C GLU A 49 -50.67 -0.16 27.43
N VAL A 50 -49.94 -1.19 27.88
CA VAL A 50 -50.22 -2.57 27.43
C VAL A 50 -51.55 -3.02 28.01
N GLY A 51 -52.39 -3.56 27.14
CA GLY A 51 -53.75 -3.95 27.47
C GLY A 51 -53.78 -5.07 28.51
N PHE A 52 -54.91 -5.18 29.21
CA PHE A 52 -55.14 -6.16 30.28
C PHE A 52 -54.76 -7.62 29.90
N PHE A 53 -54.93 -7.99 28.63
CA PHE A 53 -54.63 -9.34 28.13
C PHE A 53 -53.19 -9.55 27.66
N ASP A 54 -52.35 -8.50 27.60
CA ASP A 54 -50.95 -8.61 27.22
C ASP A 54 -50.07 -8.93 28.45
N VAL A 55 -50.27 -10.13 28.99
CA VAL A 55 -49.57 -10.65 30.19
C VAL A 55 -48.05 -10.61 29.99
N LEU A 56 -47.57 -11.02 28.81
CA LEU A 56 -46.15 -11.03 28.46
C LEU A 56 -45.56 -9.61 28.37
N GLY A 57 -46.28 -8.68 27.73
CA GLY A 57 -45.89 -7.27 27.68
C GLY A 57 -45.88 -6.63 29.06
N ASN A 58 -46.83 -7.02 29.93
CA ASN A 58 -46.86 -6.58 31.31
C ASN A 58 -45.64 -7.07 32.11
N ASP A 59 -45.31 -8.36 32.00
CA ASP A 59 -44.15 -8.95 32.66
C ASP A 59 -42.83 -8.33 32.18
N ARG A 60 -42.68 -8.09 30.88
CA ARG A 60 -41.52 -7.39 30.30
C ARG A 60 -41.37 -5.97 30.82
N ARG A 61 -42.48 -5.23 30.94
CA ARG A 61 -42.47 -3.87 31.49
C ARG A 61 -42.11 -3.88 32.96
N LYS A 62 -42.66 -4.82 33.74
CA LYS A 62 -42.38 -4.97 35.16
C LYS A 62 -40.88 -5.25 35.40
N GLU A 63 -40.30 -6.17 34.65
CA GLU A 63 -38.86 -6.49 34.74
C GLU A 63 -37.97 -5.32 34.32
N TRP A 64 -38.34 -4.56 33.27
CA TRP A 64 -37.58 -3.36 32.88
C TRP A 64 -37.70 -2.24 33.93
N ALA A 65 -38.90 -2.00 34.46
CA ALA A 65 -39.11 -1.04 35.54
C ALA A 65 -38.31 -1.40 36.81
N ALA A 66 -38.17 -2.70 37.12
CA ALA A 66 -37.40 -3.18 38.26
C ALA A 66 -35.88 -2.89 38.15
N LEU A 67 -35.34 -2.65 36.94
CA LEU A 67 -33.94 -2.26 36.75
C LEU A 67 -33.65 -0.82 37.23
N GLY A 68 -34.68 0.02 37.40
CA GLY A 68 -34.56 1.38 37.90
C GLY A 68 -33.51 2.23 37.14
N ASN A 69 -32.66 2.92 37.88
CA ASN A 69 -31.61 3.81 37.36
C ASN A 69 -30.30 3.08 37.01
N MET A 70 -30.35 1.77 36.70
CA MET A 70 -29.17 0.99 36.33
C MET A 70 -28.42 1.63 35.14
N SER A 71 -27.11 1.82 35.30
CA SER A 71 -26.29 2.41 34.24
C SER A 71 -26.19 1.49 33.02
N LYS A 72 -26.02 2.10 31.84
CA LYS A 72 -25.82 1.39 30.56
C LYS A 72 -24.68 0.37 30.66
N GLN A 73 -23.57 0.74 31.29
CA GLN A 73 -22.42 -0.15 31.45
C GLN A 73 -22.74 -1.37 32.31
N LYS A 74 -23.42 -1.16 33.45
CA LYS A 74 -23.83 -2.24 34.34
C LYS A 74 -24.84 -3.17 33.67
N ALA A 75 -25.82 -2.61 32.96
CA ALA A 75 -26.80 -3.37 32.20
C ALA A 75 -26.14 -4.21 31.08
N MET A 76 -25.13 -3.67 30.38
CA MET A 76 -24.33 -4.43 29.41
C MET A 76 -23.61 -5.62 30.07
N THR A 77 -22.95 -5.40 31.21
CA THR A 77 -22.25 -6.46 31.92
C THR A 77 -23.19 -7.57 32.38
N GLU A 78 -24.33 -7.23 32.97
CA GLU A 78 -25.30 -8.22 33.43
C GLU A 78 -25.96 -8.96 32.26
N PHE A 79 -26.20 -8.28 31.13
CA PHE A 79 -26.70 -8.92 29.90
C PHE A 79 -25.73 -9.99 29.40
N VAL A 80 -24.44 -9.67 29.31
CA VAL A 80 -23.40 -10.59 28.83
C VAL A 80 -23.23 -11.78 29.79
N LYS A 81 -23.25 -11.54 31.10
CA LYS A 81 -23.20 -12.62 32.11
C LYS A 81 -24.39 -13.56 31.99
N LEU A 82 -25.59 -13.00 31.84
CA LEU A 82 -26.82 -13.78 31.69
C LEU A 82 -26.78 -14.59 30.39
N LEU A 83 -26.38 -13.97 29.27
CA LEU A 83 -26.22 -14.65 27.99
C LEU A 83 -25.21 -15.80 28.08
N ASN A 84 -24.05 -15.60 28.72
CA ASN A 84 -23.05 -16.64 28.91
C ASN A 84 -23.56 -17.81 29.76
N ARG A 85 -24.50 -17.56 30.68
CA ARG A 85 -25.15 -18.62 31.46
C ARG A 85 -26.18 -19.39 30.62
N CYS A 86 -26.98 -18.66 29.85
CA CYS A 86 -28.04 -19.26 29.02
C CYS A 86 -27.49 -19.93 27.75
N CYS A 87 -26.26 -19.59 27.32
CA CYS A 87 -25.60 -20.16 26.16
C CYS A 87 -24.15 -20.58 26.43
N HIS A 88 -23.89 -21.88 26.49
CA HIS A 88 -22.55 -22.41 26.75
C HIS A 88 -21.57 -22.20 25.57
N LEU A 89 -22.07 -22.01 24.35
CA LEU A 89 -21.22 -21.72 23.16
C LEU A 89 -20.76 -20.27 23.09
N PHE A 90 -21.37 -19.37 23.86
CA PHE A 90 -21.09 -17.94 23.78
C PHE A 90 -19.64 -17.61 24.14
N SER A 91 -19.07 -18.25 25.17
CA SER A 91 -17.66 -18.06 25.55
C SER A 91 -16.69 -18.45 24.43
N THR A 92 -16.94 -19.60 23.79
CA THR A 92 -16.13 -20.09 22.66
C THR A 92 -16.25 -19.15 21.45
N TYR A 93 -17.46 -18.69 21.14
CA TYR A 93 -17.70 -17.72 20.07
C TYR A 93 -16.95 -16.40 20.29
N VAL A 94 -17.04 -15.83 21.50
CA VAL A 94 -16.32 -14.60 21.85
C VAL A 94 -14.81 -14.79 21.77
N THR A 95 -14.30 -15.92 22.26
CA THR A 95 -12.87 -16.25 22.22
C THR A 95 -12.39 -16.39 20.78
N SER A 96 -13.12 -17.14 19.94
CA SER A 96 -12.80 -17.35 18.54
C SER A 96 -12.76 -16.03 17.76
N HIS A 97 -13.76 -15.17 17.91
CA HIS A 97 -13.76 -13.86 17.24
C HIS A 97 -12.68 -12.92 17.76
N LYS A 98 -12.31 -13.03 19.04
CA LYS A 98 -11.19 -12.25 19.58
C LYS A 98 -9.88 -12.68 18.93
N ILE A 99 -9.63 -13.99 18.85
CA ILE A 99 -8.44 -14.56 18.20
C ILE A 99 -8.40 -14.15 16.72
N GLU A 100 -9.49 -14.34 15.98
CA GLU A 100 -9.59 -13.97 14.57
C GLU A 100 -9.26 -12.49 14.35
N LYS A 101 -9.81 -11.60 15.18
CA LYS A 101 -9.54 -10.17 15.09
C LYS A 101 -8.07 -9.84 15.38
N GLU A 102 -7.48 -10.45 16.41
CA GLU A 102 -6.07 -10.26 16.77
C GLU A 102 -5.14 -10.78 15.67
N GLU A 103 -5.47 -11.92 15.05
CA GLU A 103 -4.72 -12.51 13.94
C GLU A 103 -4.82 -11.65 12.67
N GLN A 104 -6.01 -11.15 12.33
CA GLN A 104 -6.20 -10.21 11.22
C GLN A 104 -5.40 -8.93 11.42
N GLU A 105 -5.38 -8.39 12.64
CA GLU A 105 -4.59 -7.19 12.95
C GLU A 105 -3.09 -7.47 12.87
N LYS A 106 -2.62 -8.61 13.38
CA LYS A 106 -1.22 -9.05 13.26
C LYS A 106 -0.80 -9.20 11.80
N LYS A 107 -1.63 -9.88 10.98
CA LYS A 107 -1.36 -10.08 9.56
C LYS A 107 -1.26 -8.75 8.79
N ARG A 108 -2.14 -7.79 9.09
CA ARG A 108 -2.07 -6.43 8.51
C ARG A 108 -0.77 -5.72 8.86
N ARG A 109 -0.33 -5.81 10.13
CA ARG A 109 0.94 -5.20 10.57
C ARG A 109 2.16 -5.86 9.91
N GLU A 110 2.19 -7.18 9.82
CA GLU A 110 3.27 -7.92 9.16
C GLU A 110 3.34 -7.63 7.66
N GLU A 111 2.18 -7.51 6.99
CA GLU A 111 2.12 -7.14 5.57
C GLU A 111 2.57 -5.70 5.32
N GLU A 112 2.17 -4.76 6.18
CA GLU A 112 2.62 -3.36 6.13
C GLU A 112 4.14 -3.26 6.36
N GLU A 113 4.68 -3.99 7.34
CA GLU A 113 6.12 -4.03 7.60
C GLU A 113 6.89 -4.66 6.44
N ARG A 114 6.36 -5.74 5.84
CA ARG A 114 6.95 -6.35 4.65
C ARG A 114 6.99 -5.39 3.47
N ARG A 115 5.87 -4.69 3.18
CA ARG A 115 5.81 -3.68 2.11
C ARG A 115 6.81 -2.55 2.35
N ARG A 116 6.94 -2.08 3.59
CA ARG A 116 7.92 -1.05 3.95
C ARG A 116 9.36 -1.51 3.72
N ARG A 117 9.70 -2.76 4.08
CA ARG A 117 11.03 -3.33 3.83
C ARG A 117 11.32 -3.47 2.34
N GLU A 118 10.35 -3.96 1.56
CA GLU A 118 10.48 -4.09 0.10
C GLU A 118 10.65 -2.73 -0.59
N GLU A 119 9.96 -1.69 -0.11
CA GLU A 119 10.10 -0.31 -0.62
C GLU A 119 11.47 0.29 -0.25
N GLU A 120 11.91 0.12 1.01
CA GLU A 120 13.24 0.57 1.45
C GLU A 120 14.37 -0.14 0.68
N GLU A 121 14.23 -1.43 0.38
CA GLU A 121 15.19 -2.19 -0.44
C GLU A 121 15.19 -1.70 -1.90
N ARG A 122 14.02 -1.49 -2.48
CA ARG A 122 13.87 -0.95 -3.85
C ARG A 122 14.50 0.43 -3.96
N GLU A 123 14.28 1.31 -2.99
CA GLU A 123 14.87 2.65 -2.98
C GLU A 123 16.41 2.58 -2.85
N ARG A 124 16.95 1.67 -2.03
CA ARG A 124 18.40 1.43 -1.94
C ARG A 124 18.99 0.99 -3.28
N LEU A 125 18.35 0.03 -3.95
CA LEU A 125 18.78 -0.45 -5.27
C LEU A 125 18.73 0.67 -6.32
N GLN A 126 17.67 1.48 -6.34
CA GLN A 126 17.56 2.62 -7.26
C GLN A 126 18.66 3.66 -7.02
N LYS A 127 18.97 3.98 -5.75
CA LYS A 127 20.07 4.89 -5.40
C LYS A 127 21.43 4.33 -5.81
N GLU A 128 21.65 3.04 -5.63
CA GLU A 128 22.89 2.38 -6.04
C GLU A 128 23.05 2.36 -7.56
N GLU A 129 21.99 2.02 -8.30
CA GLU A 129 21.98 2.03 -9.77
C GLU A 129 22.18 3.45 -10.32
N GLU A 130 21.50 4.45 -9.77
CA GLU A 130 21.69 5.84 -10.16
C GLU A 130 23.11 6.32 -9.89
N LYS A 131 23.69 5.95 -8.74
CA LYS A 131 25.09 6.28 -8.43
C LYS A 131 26.05 5.65 -9.43
N ARG A 132 25.87 4.36 -9.75
CA ARG A 132 26.68 3.66 -10.76
C ARG A 132 26.56 4.31 -12.14
N ARG A 133 25.35 4.71 -12.54
CA ARG A 133 25.10 5.42 -13.81
C ARG A 133 25.82 6.77 -13.85
N ARG A 134 25.78 7.54 -12.76
CA ARG A 134 26.50 8.83 -12.66
C ARG A 134 28.02 8.64 -12.70
N GLU A 135 28.55 7.65 -11.99
CA GLU A 135 29.99 7.33 -12.00
C GLU A 135 30.46 6.88 -13.40
N GLU A 136 29.66 6.09 -14.11
CA GLU A 136 29.95 5.66 -15.48
C GLU A 136 29.87 6.81 -16.49
N GLU A 137 28.85 7.66 -16.39
CA GLU A 137 28.71 8.86 -17.22
C GLU A 137 29.89 9.83 -17.01
N GLU A 138 30.31 10.03 -15.76
CA GLU A 138 31.48 10.85 -15.44
C GLU A 138 32.78 10.25 -15.99
N ARG A 139 32.95 8.92 -15.90
CA ARG A 139 34.09 8.21 -16.50
C ARG A 139 34.14 8.39 -18.01
N LEU A 140 33.02 8.17 -18.70
CA LEU A 140 32.92 8.35 -20.15
C LEU A 140 33.21 9.79 -20.58
N ARG A 141 32.72 10.77 -19.83
CA ARG A 141 33.00 12.19 -20.07
C ARG A 141 34.49 12.49 -19.94
N ARG A 142 35.16 11.97 -18.90
CA ARG A 142 36.62 12.15 -18.72
C ARG A 142 37.40 11.50 -19.85
N GLU A 143 37.03 10.29 -20.27
CA GLU A 143 37.65 9.61 -21.41
C GLU A 143 37.44 10.37 -22.73
N GLU A 144 36.25 10.94 -22.96
CA GLU A 144 35.97 11.76 -24.15
C GLU A 144 36.77 13.07 -24.13
N GLU A 145 36.83 13.76 -22.99
CA GLU A 145 37.64 14.97 -22.82
C GLU A 145 39.14 14.67 -23.03
N GLU A 146 39.65 13.54 -22.56
CA GLU A 146 41.03 13.11 -22.80
C GLU A 146 41.28 12.80 -24.28
N ARG A 147 40.37 12.06 -24.94
CA ARG A 147 40.48 11.79 -26.38
C ARG A 147 40.50 13.07 -27.21
N ARG A 148 39.65 14.05 -26.89
CA ARG A 148 39.63 15.36 -27.55
C ARG A 148 40.97 16.08 -27.37
N ARG A 149 41.55 16.08 -26.16
CA ARG A 149 42.87 16.69 -25.90
C ARG A 149 43.97 16.03 -26.72
N ILE A 150 44.00 14.69 -26.77
CA ILE A 150 44.99 13.94 -27.57
C ILE A 150 44.84 14.26 -29.06
N GLU A 151 43.61 14.34 -29.57
CA GLU A 151 43.35 14.68 -30.96
C GLU A 151 43.75 16.11 -31.30
N GLU A 152 43.42 17.08 -30.44
CA GLU A 152 43.83 18.48 -30.57
C GLU A 152 45.36 18.63 -30.56
N GLU A 153 46.05 17.95 -29.65
CA GLU A 153 47.51 17.96 -29.59
C GLU A 153 48.12 17.33 -30.85
N ARG A 154 47.59 16.20 -31.32
CA ARG A 154 48.02 15.56 -32.57
C ARG A 154 47.83 16.49 -33.76
N LEU A 155 46.69 17.18 -33.86
CA LEU A 155 46.42 18.12 -34.94
C LEU A 155 47.40 19.30 -34.90
N ARG A 156 47.69 19.83 -33.71
CA ARG A 156 48.66 20.91 -33.52
C ARG A 156 50.08 20.49 -33.93
N MET A 157 50.50 19.28 -33.54
CA MET A 157 51.79 18.72 -33.93
C MET A 157 51.89 18.50 -35.44
N GLU A 158 50.84 17.97 -36.08
CA GLU A 158 50.81 17.79 -37.54
C GLU A 158 50.84 19.13 -38.29
N GLN A 159 50.13 20.15 -37.79
CA GLN A 159 50.21 21.51 -38.35
C GLN A 159 51.62 22.08 -38.26
N GLN A 160 52.29 21.93 -37.11
CA GLN A 160 53.67 22.38 -36.94
C GLN A 160 54.62 21.65 -37.92
N LYS A 161 54.47 20.34 -38.07
CA LYS A 161 55.21 19.53 -39.05
C LYS A 161 54.99 20.02 -40.48
N GLN A 162 53.74 20.30 -40.87
CA GLN A 162 53.43 20.81 -42.21
C GLN A 162 54.04 22.19 -42.45
N GLN A 163 54.02 23.08 -41.47
CA GLN A 163 54.67 24.39 -41.58
C GLN A 163 56.18 24.26 -41.78
N ILE A 164 56.85 23.37 -41.04
CA ILE A 164 58.28 23.09 -41.23
C ILE A 164 58.55 22.53 -42.62
N MET A 165 57.77 21.53 -43.07
CA MET A 165 57.92 20.95 -44.40
C MET A 165 57.72 21.99 -45.51
N ALA A 166 56.70 22.86 -45.39
CA ALA A 166 56.44 23.91 -46.37
C ALA A 166 57.56 24.95 -46.41
N ALA A 167 58.04 25.39 -45.25
CA ALA A 167 59.15 26.34 -45.15
C ALA A 167 60.45 25.75 -45.74
N LEU A 168 60.73 24.48 -45.42
CA LEU A 168 61.90 23.77 -45.94
C LEU A 168 61.81 23.58 -47.46
N ASN A 169 60.64 23.15 -47.94
CA ASN A 169 60.38 23.00 -49.36
C ASN A 169 60.50 24.33 -50.11
N SER A 170 60.03 25.44 -49.55
CA SER A 170 60.17 26.76 -50.19
C SER A 170 61.63 27.14 -50.46
N GLN A 171 62.56 26.72 -49.59
CA GLN A 171 63.99 26.98 -49.74
C GLN A 171 64.64 26.08 -50.78
N THR A 172 64.22 24.81 -50.87
CA THR A 172 64.88 23.80 -51.71
C THR A 172 64.13 23.47 -53.00
N ALA A 173 62.91 23.98 -53.20
CA ALA A 173 62.04 23.64 -54.32
C ALA A 173 62.74 23.80 -55.67
N ILE A 174 63.42 24.93 -55.88
CA ILE A 174 64.10 25.22 -57.14
C ILE A 174 65.26 24.25 -57.39
N GLN A 175 66.05 23.92 -56.36
CA GLN A 175 67.18 23.00 -56.48
C GLN A 175 66.70 21.57 -56.78
N PHE A 176 65.66 21.10 -56.07
CA PHE A 176 65.08 19.78 -56.29
C PHE A 176 64.41 19.67 -57.66
N GLN A 177 63.74 20.73 -58.12
CA GLN A 177 63.12 20.76 -59.44
C GLN A 177 64.16 20.69 -60.56
N GLN A 178 65.27 21.44 -60.44
CA GLN A 178 66.36 21.37 -61.42
C GLN A 178 67.03 20.00 -61.45
N TYR A 179 67.31 19.42 -60.27
CA TYR A 179 67.90 18.08 -60.17
C TYR A 179 66.97 17.02 -60.79
N ALA A 180 65.67 17.06 -60.47
CA ALA A 180 64.71 16.13 -61.03
C ALA A 180 64.57 16.27 -62.56
N ALA A 181 64.55 17.50 -63.08
CA ALA A 181 64.47 17.76 -64.51
C ALA A 181 65.70 17.24 -65.28
N GLN A 182 66.87 17.23 -64.64
CA GLN A 182 68.08 16.64 -65.22
C GLN A 182 68.04 15.11 -65.24
N GLN A 183 67.55 14.48 -64.16
CA GLN A 183 67.50 13.01 -64.06
C GLN A 183 66.41 12.40 -64.94
N TYR A 184 65.27 13.07 -65.08
CA TYR A 184 64.12 12.59 -65.85
C TYR A 184 63.57 13.68 -66.79
N PRO A 185 64.26 14.02 -67.90
CA PRO A 185 63.81 15.04 -68.84
C PRO A 185 62.44 14.71 -69.44
N GLY A 186 61.51 15.66 -69.43
CA GLY A 186 60.18 15.53 -70.05
C GLY A 186 59.17 14.62 -69.33
N ASN A 187 59.59 13.86 -68.30
CA ASN A 187 58.69 13.00 -67.51
C ASN A 187 58.30 13.68 -66.18
N TYR A 188 57.18 14.41 -66.19
CA TYR A 188 56.71 15.18 -65.04
C TYR A 188 56.31 14.31 -63.84
N GLU A 189 55.72 13.14 -64.05
CA GLU A 189 55.26 12.26 -62.96
C GLU A 189 56.46 11.71 -62.18
N GLN A 190 57.49 11.25 -62.90
CA GLN A 190 58.70 10.72 -62.27
C GLN A 190 59.53 11.81 -61.59
N GLN A 191 59.55 13.04 -62.15
CA GLN A 191 60.12 14.21 -61.47
C GLN A 191 59.41 14.50 -60.14
N GLN A 192 58.08 14.48 -60.08
CA GLN A 192 57.32 14.76 -58.85
C GLN A 192 57.57 13.71 -57.76
N ILE A 193 57.64 12.42 -58.15
CA ILE A 193 57.97 11.34 -57.21
C ILE A 193 59.37 11.54 -56.62
N LEU A 194 60.37 11.87 -57.46
CA LEU A 194 61.73 12.12 -57.01
C LEU A 194 61.82 13.35 -56.11
N ILE A 195 61.15 14.44 -56.47
CA ILE A 195 61.09 15.67 -55.66
C ILE A 195 60.50 15.36 -54.28
N ARG A 196 59.42 14.57 -54.21
CA ARG A 196 58.81 14.15 -52.94
C ARG A 196 59.79 13.33 -52.09
N GLN A 197 60.49 12.36 -52.67
CA GLN A 197 61.50 11.58 -51.95
C GLN A 197 62.63 12.46 -51.40
N LEU A 198 63.12 13.41 -52.21
CA LEU A 198 64.17 14.34 -51.79
C LEU A 198 63.70 15.27 -50.67
N GLN A 199 62.47 15.78 -50.75
CA GLN A 199 61.85 16.56 -49.69
C GLN A 199 61.71 15.75 -48.39
N GLU A 200 61.26 14.50 -48.48
CA GLU A 200 61.13 13.60 -47.31
C GLU A 200 62.48 13.32 -46.66
N GLN A 201 63.53 13.03 -47.46
CA GLN A 201 64.89 12.83 -46.97
C GLN A 201 65.46 14.10 -46.32
N HIS A 202 65.27 15.25 -46.96
CA HIS A 202 65.74 16.53 -46.45
C HIS A 202 65.05 16.91 -45.13
N TYR A 203 63.75 16.64 -45.02
CA TYR A 203 63.01 16.81 -43.78
C TYR A 203 63.56 15.90 -42.67
N GLN A 204 63.84 14.63 -42.96
CA GLN A 204 64.42 13.69 -41.99
C GLN A 204 65.79 14.18 -41.48
N GLN A 205 66.67 14.63 -42.39
CA GLN A 205 67.98 15.18 -42.02
C GLN A 205 67.84 16.41 -41.12
N TYR A 206 66.94 17.33 -41.48
CA TYR A 206 66.69 18.54 -40.70
C TYR A 206 66.15 18.21 -39.29
N MET A 207 65.18 17.30 -39.19
CA MET A 207 64.65 16.87 -37.89
C MET A 207 65.71 16.19 -37.02
N GLN A 208 66.62 15.40 -37.61
CA GLN A 208 67.73 14.79 -36.88
C GLN A 208 68.69 15.85 -36.33
N GLN A 209 68.99 16.89 -37.12
CA GLN A 209 69.82 18.00 -36.67
C GLN A 209 69.15 18.78 -35.54
N LEU A 210 67.86 19.10 -35.67
CA LEU A 210 67.08 19.77 -34.62
C LEU A 210 67.08 18.97 -33.31
N TYR A 211 66.88 17.65 -33.38
CA TYR A 211 66.91 16.80 -32.20
C TYR A 211 68.27 16.83 -31.50
N GLN A 212 69.36 16.80 -32.28
CA GLN A 212 70.72 16.87 -31.75
C GLN A 212 71.00 18.21 -31.04
N VAL A 213 70.53 19.31 -31.63
CA VAL A 213 70.62 20.66 -31.03
C VAL A 213 69.80 20.74 -29.73
N GLN A 214 68.59 20.18 -29.73
CA GLN A 214 67.73 20.15 -28.54
C GLN A 214 68.36 19.35 -27.40
N LEU A 215 68.98 18.20 -27.70
CA LEU A 215 69.69 17.38 -26.72
C LEU A 215 70.89 18.13 -26.12
N ALA A 216 71.69 18.80 -26.97
CA ALA A 216 72.82 19.60 -26.52
C ALA A 216 72.38 20.75 -25.61
N GLN A 217 71.27 21.43 -25.95
CA GLN A 217 70.71 22.48 -25.09
C GLN A 217 70.23 21.93 -23.74
N GLN A 218 69.57 20.77 -23.71
CA GLN A 218 69.13 20.14 -22.47
C GLN A 218 70.32 19.77 -21.58
N GLN A 219 71.38 19.19 -22.16
CA GLN A 219 72.62 18.88 -21.42
C GLN A 219 73.29 20.14 -20.88
N ALA A 220 73.37 21.21 -21.67
CA ALA A 220 73.92 22.49 -21.21
C ALA A 220 73.07 23.13 -20.09
N ALA A 221 71.74 23.00 -20.14
CA ALA A 221 70.85 23.49 -19.10
C ALA A 221 71.03 22.71 -17.78
N LEU A 222 71.18 21.38 -17.85
CA LEU A 222 71.47 20.54 -16.68
C LEU A 222 72.85 20.82 -16.10
N GLN A 223 73.87 21.04 -16.93
CA GLN A 223 75.21 21.45 -16.48
C GLN A 223 75.18 22.80 -15.76
N LYS A 224 74.44 23.78 -16.28
CA LYS A 224 74.24 25.07 -15.60
C LYS A 224 73.52 24.92 -14.26
N GLN A 225 72.53 24.02 -14.15
CA GLN A 225 71.89 23.74 -12.86
C GLN A 225 72.84 23.04 -11.88
N GLN A 226 73.68 22.11 -12.34
CA GLN A 226 74.73 21.50 -11.51
C GLN A 226 75.80 22.50 -11.10
N GLU A 227 76.22 23.43 -11.96
CA GLU A 227 77.14 24.52 -11.58
C GLU A 227 76.51 25.46 -10.53
N VAL A 228 75.21 25.76 -10.62
CA VAL A 228 74.52 26.57 -9.59
C VAL A 228 74.41 25.82 -8.26
N VAL A 229 74.20 24.50 -8.27
CA VAL A 229 74.17 23.67 -7.05
C VAL A 229 75.57 23.48 -6.46
N VAL A 230 76.61 23.27 -7.28
CA VAL A 230 78.01 23.11 -6.85
C VAL A 230 78.63 24.44 -6.38
N ALA A 231 78.24 25.57 -6.97
CA ALA A 231 78.63 26.90 -6.48
C ALA A 231 77.93 27.29 -5.17
N ALA A 232 76.74 26.73 -4.89
CA ALA A 232 76.02 26.94 -3.62
C ALA A 232 76.54 26.04 -2.48
N THR A 233 77.15 24.89 -2.77
CA THR A 233 77.71 23.97 -1.76
C THR A 233 79.22 23.80 -1.95
N GLY A 234 80.00 24.72 -1.37
CA GLY A 234 81.43 24.49 -1.19
C GLY A 234 81.68 23.31 -0.23
N THR A 235 82.47 22.32 -0.67
CA THR A 235 83.10 21.16 0.00
C THR A 235 82.31 19.82 0.18
N PRO A 236 83.01 18.65 0.15
CA PRO A 236 82.47 17.39 -0.40
C PRO A 236 82.20 16.23 0.60
N LEU A 237 81.47 15.23 0.07
CA LEU A 237 81.60 13.76 0.23
C LEU A 237 80.47 12.96 0.95
N THR A 238 79.99 11.95 0.21
CA THR A 238 79.54 10.58 0.60
C THR A 238 78.08 10.18 0.88
N THR A 239 77.80 8.97 0.36
CA THR A 239 76.85 7.89 0.75
C THR A 239 75.37 7.95 0.35
N ALA A 240 75.09 7.32 -0.80
CA ALA A 240 74.43 6.00 -0.97
C ALA A 240 73.02 5.68 -0.43
N SER A 241 72.19 5.17 -1.37
CA SER A 241 71.15 4.11 -1.26
C SER A 241 69.81 4.51 -0.57
N LYS A 242 68.61 3.96 -0.87
CA LYS A 242 68.17 2.72 -1.53
C LYS A 242 66.64 2.75 -1.88
N VAL A 243 66.31 2.36 -3.11
CA VAL A 243 65.22 1.45 -3.61
C VAL A 243 64.01 1.07 -2.73
N ASN A 244 62.77 1.17 -3.26
CA ASN A 244 61.86 0.01 -3.40
C ASN A 244 60.71 0.17 -4.42
N ALA A 245 60.37 -0.93 -5.08
CA ALA A 245 59.43 -1.10 -6.20
C ALA A 245 58.01 -1.56 -5.76
N PRO A 246 57.04 -1.63 -6.70
CA PRO A 246 56.04 -2.70 -6.69
C PRO A 246 55.80 -3.35 -8.08
N ALA A 247 55.28 -4.58 -8.08
CA ALA A 247 54.80 -5.33 -9.23
C ALA A 247 53.67 -6.32 -8.77
N PRO A 248 52.92 -6.99 -9.67
CA PRO A 248 51.52 -6.64 -9.98
C PRO A 248 50.55 -7.82 -9.77
N GLY A 249 49.25 -7.57 -10.01
CA GLY A 249 48.18 -8.57 -10.00
C GLY A 249 47.76 -9.04 -11.39
N ASP A 250 47.29 -10.29 -11.45
CA ASP A 250 46.68 -10.96 -12.60
C ASP A 250 45.16 -11.17 -12.37
N THR A 251 44.37 -10.91 -13.41
CA THR A 251 42.95 -11.32 -13.63
C THR A 251 42.91 -12.75 -14.25
N PRO A 252 41.79 -13.42 -14.70
CA PRO A 252 40.43 -12.92 -15.06
C PRO A 252 39.21 -13.90 -14.97
N SER A 253 38.07 -13.44 -15.53
CA SER A 253 36.97 -14.17 -16.22
C SER A 253 35.81 -14.76 -15.36
N ILE A 254 34.52 -14.85 -15.76
CA ILE A 254 33.86 -14.96 -17.08
C ILE A 254 32.31 -14.74 -17.02
N ASN A 255 31.76 -14.25 -18.15
CA ASN A 255 30.41 -14.24 -18.81
C ASN A 255 29.06 -14.63 -18.16
N GLY A 256 28.02 -13.91 -18.65
CA GLY A 256 26.74 -14.45 -19.17
C GLY A 256 25.52 -13.50 -19.04
N GLN A 257 25.16 -12.68 -20.06
CA GLN A 257 23.97 -12.78 -20.99
C GLN A 257 22.59 -13.05 -20.35
N ALA A 258 21.41 -12.51 -20.74
CA ALA A 258 20.93 -11.41 -21.61
C ALA A 258 19.36 -11.40 -21.57
N SER A 259 18.71 -10.23 -21.74
CA SER A 259 17.41 -9.94 -22.46
C SER A 259 16.08 -10.56 -21.94
N ALA A 260 14.84 -10.03 -22.06
CA ALA A 260 14.19 -8.72 -22.27
C ALA A 260 12.63 -8.89 -22.17
N HIS A 261 11.89 -7.76 -22.12
CA HIS A 261 10.45 -7.51 -22.42
C HIS A 261 9.35 -8.12 -21.51
N ALA A 262 8.51 -7.36 -20.80
CA ALA A 262 7.46 -6.36 -21.14
C ALA A 262 6.09 -7.00 -21.45
N ASP A 263 5.08 -6.78 -20.56
CA ASP A 263 3.73 -6.29 -20.93
C ASP A 263 2.90 -5.85 -19.70
N SER A 264 1.94 -4.96 -19.94
CA SER A 264 0.93 -4.34 -19.05
C SER A 264 -0.48 -4.61 -19.63
N PRO A 265 -1.62 -4.12 -19.11
CA PRO A 265 -2.08 -3.92 -17.72
C PRO A 265 -3.57 -4.36 -17.51
N GLU A 266 -4.13 -3.94 -16.35
CA GLU A 266 -5.56 -3.61 -16.07
C GLU A 266 -6.63 -4.72 -15.90
N LYS A 267 -7.25 -4.79 -14.72
CA LYS A 267 -8.59 -4.19 -14.47
C LYS A 267 -9.01 -4.27 -13.00
N GLU A 268 -9.27 -3.11 -12.40
CA GLU A 268 -9.97 -2.92 -11.11
C GLU A 268 -11.49 -2.93 -11.32
N LEU A 269 -12.25 -3.40 -10.32
CA LEU A 269 -13.60 -2.91 -10.04
C LEU A 269 -13.88 -2.90 -8.52
N ASP A 270 -14.46 -1.77 -8.13
CA ASP A 270 -14.81 -1.22 -6.82
C ASP A 270 -16.08 -1.85 -6.18
N PRO A 271 -16.16 -1.99 -4.85
CA PRO A 271 -17.40 -2.30 -4.14
C PRO A 271 -17.92 -1.14 -3.26
N GLU A 272 -18.92 -0.42 -3.76
CA GLU A 272 -19.80 0.45 -2.97
C GLU A 272 -21.26 0.06 -3.25
N ALA A 273 -21.92 -0.57 -2.26
CA ALA A 273 -23.39 -0.59 -2.04
C ALA A 273 -23.80 -1.67 -1.02
N LEU A 274 -24.16 -1.26 0.21
CA LEU A 274 -25.45 -1.57 0.85
C LEU A 274 -25.46 -1.03 2.30
N GLU A 275 -25.88 0.21 2.47
CA GLU A 275 -26.38 0.72 3.75
C GLU A 275 -27.81 1.23 3.52
N GLU A 276 -28.80 0.37 3.79
CA GLU A 276 -30.20 0.75 3.79
C GLU A 276 -30.94 -0.13 4.80
N ALA A 277 -31.38 0.47 5.92
CA ALA A 277 -32.59 0.13 6.69
C ALA A 277 -32.58 0.75 8.09
N LEU A 278 -32.77 2.07 8.20
CA LEU A 278 -33.28 2.70 9.43
C LEU A 278 -34.19 3.88 9.07
N GLU A 279 -35.38 3.57 8.58
CA GLU A 279 -36.50 4.52 8.54
C GLU A 279 -37.39 4.29 9.77
N ASN A 280 -37.49 5.29 10.63
CA ASN A 280 -38.75 5.97 10.98
C ASN A 280 -38.52 6.87 12.22
N GLY A 281 -38.63 8.18 11.98
CA GLY A 281 -38.59 9.23 13.00
C GLY A 281 -39.90 9.39 13.80
N PRO A 282 -39.95 10.39 14.71
CA PRO A 282 -40.97 10.53 15.74
C PRO A 282 -42.22 11.30 15.26
N LYS A 283 -43.37 11.09 15.91
CA LYS A 283 -44.56 11.94 15.77
C LYS A 283 -45.02 12.47 17.13
N GLU A 284 -45.34 13.76 17.13
CA GLU A 284 -45.61 14.66 18.25
C GLU A 284 -46.97 14.47 18.97
N ASN A 285 -47.04 15.16 20.11
CA ASN A 285 -48.10 15.41 21.08
C ASN A 285 -49.55 15.53 20.56
N THR A 286 -50.48 14.92 21.32
CA THR A 286 -51.93 15.25 21.30
C THR A 286 -52.47 15.31 22.73
N SER A 287 -53.31 16.32 23.01
CA SER A 287 -53.79 16.72 24.33
C SER A 287 -54.80 15.77 25.00
N SER A 288 -55.04 16.00 26.29
CA SER A 288 -55.83 15.21 27.25
C SER A 288 -57.33 15.04 26.94
N GLU A 289 -57.90 15.79 26.00
CA GLU A 289 -59.33 15.72 25.66
C GLU A 289 -59.67 14.62 24.62
N GLU A 290 -58.70 14.13 23.84
CA GLU A 290 -58.94 13.01 22.89
C GLU A 290 -58.91 11.62 23.56
N LYS A 291 -58.31 11.49 24.76
CA LYS A 291 -58.24 10.22 25.50
C LYS A 291 -59.61 9.74 25.96
N ALA A 292 -60.54 10.65 26.28
CA ALA A 292 -61.90 10.30 26.72
C ALA A 292 -62.79 9.80 25.57
N LYS A 293 -62.60 10.31 24.35
CA LYS A 293 -63.37 9.88 23.15
C LYS A 293 -62.87 8.54 22.57
N LYS A 294 -61.60 8.17 22.78
CA LYS A 294 -61.04 6.87 22.33
C LYS A 294 -61.57 5.66 23.12
N ASN A 295 -62.00 5.84 24.37
CA ASN A 295 -62.55 4.73 25.17
C ASN A 295 -63.98 4.33 24.76
N ALA A 296 -64.73 5.20 24.08
CA ALA A 296 -66.08 4.89 23.58
C ALA A 296 -66.08 4.11 22.24
N ASN A 297 -64.95 4.08 21.53
CA ASN A 297 -64.80 3.47 20.20
C ASN A 297 -63.90 2.22 20.21
N LYS A 298 -63.67 1.60 21.37
CA LYS A 298 -62.85 0.39 21.43
C LYS A 298 -63.66 -0.80 20.93
N PRO A 299 -63.23 -1.51 19.87
CA PRO A 299 -63.97 -2.67 19.38
C PRO A 299 -64.09 -3.71 20.51
N GLN A 300 -65.26 -4.32 20.66
CA GLN A 300 -65.46 -5.45 21.56
C GLN A 300 -64.49 -6.57 21.15
N LEU A 301 -63.65 -7.00 22.08
CA LEU A 301 -62.66 -8.05 21.89
C LEU A 301 -63.07 -9.24 22.76
N ASP A 302 -63.32 -10.38 22.12
CA ASP A 302 -63.61 -11.65 22.79
C ASP A 302 -62.47 -12.65 22.59
N GLU A 303 -62.16 -13.41 23.64
CA GLU A 303 -61.17 -14.49 23.58
C GLU A 303 -61.82 -15.74 22.97
N ILE A 304 -61.38 -16.09 21.76
CA ILE A 304 -61.89 -17.25 21.01
C ILE A 304 -61.16 -18.53 21.42
N VAL A 305 -59.85 -18.43 21.70
CA VAL A 305 -58.99 -19.53 22.14
C VAL A 305 -58.09 -19.02 23.25
N PRO A 306 -57.90 -19.78 24.35
CA PRO A 306 -57.01 -19.39 25.44
C PRO A 306 -55.60 -19.04 24.96
N VAL A 307 -55.13 -17.84 25.29
CA VAL A 307 -53.81 -17.32 24.88
C VAL A 307 -52.70 -17.88 25.77
N TYR A 308 -52.19 -19.07 25.45
CA TYR A 308 -50.98 -19.63 26.05
C TYR A 308 -50.11 -20.36 25.01
N ARG A 309 -48.85 -20.63 25.33
CA ARG A 309 -47.89 -21.29 24.43
C ARG A 309 -48.31 -22.74 24.19
N ARG A 310 -48.40 -23.13 22.91
CA ARG A 310 -48.76 -24.48 22.49
C ARG A 310 -47.82 -24.95 21.39
N ASP A 311 -47.62 -26.26 21.31
CA ASP A 311 -46.88 -26.90 20.24
C ASP A 311 -47.78 -27.06 19.02
N CYS A 312 -48.09 -25.93 18.37
CA CYS A 312 -49.00 -25.87 17.22
C CYS A 312 -48.50 -26.61 15.96
N HIS A 313 -47.29 -27.16 16.01
CA HIS A 313 -46.72 -28.03 14.99
C HIS A 313 -46.98 -29.52 15.25
N GLU A 314 -47.37 -29.87 16.48
CA GLU A 314 -47.70 -31.24 16.91
C GLU A 314 -49.21 -31.42 17.14
N GLU A 315 -49.89 -30.36 17.59
CA GLU A 315 -51.30 -30.42 17.97
C GLU A 315 -52.16 -29.40 17.18
N VAL A 316 -53.23 -29.91 16.55
CA VAL A 316 -54.26 -29.08 15.90
C VAL A 316 -55.47 -28.99 16.82
N TYR A 317 -55.81 -27.77 17.25
CA TYR A 317 -57.00 -27.53 18.05
C TYR A 317 -58.13 -27.02 17.16
N ALA A 318 -59.23 -27.77 17.11
CA ALA A 318 -60.44 -27.38 16.41
C ALA A 318 -61.49 -26.91 17.43
N GLY A 319 -62.19 -25.84 17.09
CA GLY A 319 -63.25 -25.29 17.92
C GLY A 319 -64.25 -24.49 17.09
N SER A 320 -65.35 -24.12 17.72
CA SER A 320 -66.34 -23.23 17.13
C SER A 320 -66.64 -22.09 18.09
N HIS A 321 -66.80 -20.90 17.56
CA HIS A 321 -67.12 -19.71 18.33
C HIS A 321 -68.35 -19.05 17.72
N GLN A 322 -69.35 -18.82 18.56
CA GLN A 322 -70.61 -18.24 18.12
C GLN A 322 -70.48 -16.72 18.10
N TYR A 323 -70.43 -16.15 16.90
CA TYR A 323 -70.32 -14.70 16.75
C TYR A 323 -71.70 -14.00 16.88
N PRO A 324 -71.75 -12.78 17.44
CA PRO A 324 -72.98 -12.09 17.81
C PRO A 324 -73.83 -11.60 16.63
N GLY A 325 -73.31 -11.56 15.40
CA GLY A 325 -74.10 -11.12 14.24
C GLY A 325 -73.36 -11.07 12.91
N ARG A 326 -73.93 -10.37 11.92
CA ARG A 326 -73.26 -10.10 10.63
C ARG A 326 -72.26 -8.97 10.81
N GLY A 327 -71.11 -9.06 10.15
CA GLY A 327 -70.11 -8.01 10.25
C GLY A 327 -68.71 -8.45 9.85
N VAL A 328 -67.77 -7.57 10.17
CA VAL A 328 -66.34 -7.76 9.96
C VAL A 328 -65.72 -8.12 11.30
N TYR A 329 -65.11 -9.30 11.36
CA TYR A 329 -64.37 -9.79 12.51
C TYR A 329 -62.87 -9.70 12.24
N LEU A 330 -62.10 -9.30 13.24
CA LEU A 330 -60.64 -9.24 13.16
C LEU A 330 -60.05 -10.25 14.14
N LEU A 331 -59.53 -11.37 13.65
CA LEU A 331 -58.79 -12.31 14.47
C LEU A 331 -57.34 -11.84 14.58
N LYS A 332 -56.86 -11.67 15.82
CA LYS A 332 -55.48 -11.32 16.13
C LYS A 332 -54.73 -12.58 16.57
N PHE A 333 -53.69 -12.95 15.84
CA PHE A 333 -52.73 -13.97 16.22
C PHE A 333 -51.46 -13.28 16.69
N ASP A 334 -51.06 -13.52 17.94
CA ASP A 334 -49.96 -12.81 18.56
C ASP A 334 -48.77 -13.74 18.85
N ASN A 335 -47.65 -13.55 18.15
CA ASN A 335 -46.40 -14.21 18.47
C ASN A 335 -45.59 -13.38 19.47
N SER A 336 -46.19 -13.13 20.63
CA SER A 336 -45.55 -12.40 21.74
C SER A 336 -44.45 -13.21 22.44
N TYR A 337 -44.33 -14.51 22.13
CA TYR A 337 -43.31 -15.42 22.70
C TYR A 337 -41.90 -15.23 22.09
N SER A 338 -41.78 -14.60 20.92
CA SER A 338 -40.47 -14.24 20.37
C SER A 338 -39.76 -13.21 21.26
N LEU A 339 -38.49 -13.47 21.56
CA LEU A 339 -37.65 -12.65 22.44
C LEU A 339 -37.44 -11.22 21.91
N TRP A 340 -37.16 -11.07 20.61
CA TRP A 340 -36.78 -9.79 19.99
C TRP A 340 -37.69 -9.36 18.84
N ARG A 341 -38.30 -10.30 18.12
CA ARG A 341 -39.22 -10.03 16.99
C ARG A 341 -40.62 -10.59 17.25
N SER A 342 -41.42 -9.90 18.04
CA SER A 342 -42.85 -10.19 18.12
C SER A 342 -43.52 -9.88 16.77
N LYS A 343 -44.25 -10.84 16.21
CA LYS A 343 -45.08 -10.64 15.02
C LYS A 343 -46.54 -10.78 15.42
N THR A 344 -47.39 -9.87 14.97
CA THR A 344 -48.83 -10.00 15.10
C THR A 344 -49.43 -10.14 13.71
N VAL A 345 -50.23 -11.18 13.50
CA VAL A 345 -50.95 -11.42 12.26
C VAL A 345 -52.43 -11.15 12.51
N TYR A 346 -53.05 -10.38 11.61
CA TYR A 346 -54.49 -10.11 11.68
C TYR A 346 -55.20 -10.77 10.50
N TYR A 347 -56.22 -11.57 10.79
CA TYR A 347 -57.13 -12.11 9.78
C TYR A 347 -58.44 -11.34 9.84
N ARG A 348 -58.82 -10.71 8.73
CA ARG A 348 -60.10 -10.03 8.60
C ARG A 348 -61.11 -10.98 7.98
N VAL A 349 -62.08 -11.41 8.78
CA VAL A 349 -63.14 -12.34 8.36
C VAL A 349 -64.42 -11.55 8.11
N TYR A 350 -64.95 -11.67 6.91
CA TYR A 350 -66.21 -11.05 6.51
C TYR A 350 -67.32 -12.08 6.59
N TYR A 351 -68.23 -11.92 7.54
CA TYR A 351 -69.38 -12.80 7.64
C TYR A 351 -70.61 -12.11 7.03
N THR A 352 -70.92 -12.47 5.78
CA THR A 352 -71.97 -11.84 4.96
C THR A 352 -73.18 -12.73 4.64
N ARG A 353 -73.26 -13.90 5.31
CA ARG A 353 -74.27 -14.97 5.19
C ARG A 353 -73.89 -16.08 4.22
#